data_AF-A0A218UZR1-F1
#
_entry.id   AF-A0A218UZR1-F1
#
_cell.length_a   1.000
_cell.length_b   1.000
_cell.length_c   1.000
_cell.angle_alpha   90.00
_cell.angle_beta   90.00
_cell.angle_gamma   90.00
#
_symmetry.space_group_name_H-M   'P 1'
#
loop_
_entity.id
_entity.type
_entity.pdbx_description
1 polymer ?
#
loop_
_entity_poly.entity_id
_entity_poly.type
_entity_poly.pdbx_seq_one_letter_code
_entity_poly.pdbx_strand_id
1 'polypeptide(L)'
;MLKMFRDLDMLSTVLDDNEAMIYNRARCYIYNKKGRLVNAPYVDNSYKWAGGGFLSSVGDLLKFGNALLYSYQAGQFKNKDGKLLPGYLKPSTVAMMWTPVPKTEVSWDRDGKYAMAWAVVEKNQQYGCCRQQRHYASHTGGAVGASSVLLILPEELEPEAVAAWPVVPPRGVIVTIICNMQSVSLNSTALKIAREFDKEKRAQYID
;
A
#
# COMPACT_ATOMS: atom_id res chain seq x y z
N MET A 1 -0.99 -20.98 -8.93
CA MET A 1 -0.44 -19.65 -8.56
C MET A 1 -0.44 -18.75 -9.79
N LEU A 2 -1.02 -17.55 -9.69
CA LEU A 2 -1.03 -16.58 -10.80
C LEU A 2 0.39 -16.15 -11.15
N LYS A 3 0.65 -15.86 -12.44
CA LYS A 3 1.97 -15.46 -12.95
C LYS A 3 2.55 -14.28 -12.16
N MET A 4 1.75 -13.24 -11.91
CA MET A 4 2.19 -12.05 -11.18
C MET A 4 2.67 -12.37 -9.76
N PHE A 5 1.98 -13.24 -9.02
CA PHE A 5 2.41 -13.58 -7.65
C PHE A 5 3.74 -14.33 -7.65
N ARG A 6 3.99 -15.17 -8.66
CA ARG A 6 5.28 -15.83 -8.85
C ARG A 6 6.38 -14.82 -9.19
N ASP A 7 6.13 -13.94 -10.14
CA ASP A 7 7.11 -12.96 -10.60
C ASP A 7 7.53 -11.98 -9.48
N LEU A 8 6.61 -11.65 -8.57
CA LEU A 8 6.85 -10.76 -7.42
C LEU A 8 7.28 -11.52 -6.15
N ASP A 9 7.52 -12.83 -6.24
CA ASP A 9 7.87 -13.70 -5.11
C ASP A 9 6.86 -13.66 -3.94
N MET A 10 5.58 -13.49 -4.27
CA MET A 10 4.46 -13.46 -3.33
C MET A 10 3.88 -14.87 -3.12
N LEU A 11 4.69 -15.77 -2.56
CA LEU A 11 4.40 -17.20 -2.53
C LEU A 11 3.27 -17.60 -1.57
N SER A 12 2.90 -16.72 -0.63
CA SER A 12 1.77 -16.93 0.29
C SER A 12 0.48 -16.30 -0.22
N THR A 13 0.52 -15.63 -1.37
CA THR A 13 -0.64 -14.93 -1.93
C THR A 13 -1.39 -15.85 -2.88
N VAL A 14 -2.67 -16.04 -2.59
CA VAL A 14 -3.54 -16.98 -3.28
C VAL A 14 -4.94 -16.41 -3.49
N LEU A 15 -5.64 -16.99 -4.45
CA LEU A 15 -7.10 -16.85 -4.56
C LEU A 15 -7.73 -17.58 -3.36
N ASP A 16 -8.72 -16.96 -2.71
CA ASP A 16 -9.51 -17.65 -1.68
C ASP A 16 -10.30 -18.77 -2.36
N ASP A 17 -10.10 -20.00 -1.91
CA ASP A 17 -10.76 -21.18 -2.42
C ASP A 17 -11.46 -21.84 -1.24
N ASN A 18 -12.75 -22.09 -1.42
CA ASN A 18 -13.57 -22.65 -0.37
C ASN A 18 -13.36 -24.17 -0.20
N GLU A 19 -13.05 -24.87 -1.28
CA GLU A 19 -12.83 -26.32 -1.24
C GLU A 19 -11.40 -26.65 -0.83
N ALA A 20 -10.42 -25.89 -1.35
CA ALA A 20 -9.02 -26.16 -1.08
C ALA A 20 -8.61 -25.77 0.35
N MET A 21 -7.83 -26.63 1.01
CA MET A 21 -7.22 -26.29 2.29
C MET A 21 -6.10 -25.26 2.12
N ILE A 22 -6.30 -24.08 2.70
CA ILE A 22 -5.29 -23.00 2.73
C ILE A 22 -4.59 -23.01 4.09
N TYR A 23 -3.35 -23.51 4.10
CA TYR A 23 -2.53 -23.57 5.31
C TYR A 23 -2.20 -22.17 5.84
N ASN A 24 -2.08 -22.05 7.17
CA ASN A 24 -1.77 -20.79 7.88
C ASN A 24 -2.79 -19.66 7.66
N ARG A 25 -4.02 -19.97 7.22
CA ARG A 25 -5.13 -19.01 7.17
C ARG A 25 -5.60 -18.68 8.59
N ALA A 26 -5.55 -17.40 8.95
CA ALA A 26 -6.05 -16.93 10.24
C ALA A 26 -7.57 -17.09 10.35
N ARG A 27 -8.06 -17.38 11.56
CA ARG A 27 -9.50 -17.27 11.88
C ARG A 27 -9.87 -15.80 12.00
N CYS A 28 -11.07 -15.46 11.53
CA CYS A 28 -11.59 -14.11 11.50
C CYS A 28 -12.65 -13.90 12.59
N TYR A 29 -12.75 -12.66 13.10
CA TYR A 29 -13.59 -12.34 14.27
C TYR A 29 -14.42 -11.07 14.08
N ILE A 30 -15.58 -11.03 14.74
CA ILE A 30 -16.46 -9.87 14.79
C ILE A 30 -16.91 -9.59 16.23
N TYR A 31 -17.30 -8.35 16.52
CA TYR A 31 -18.08 -8.04 17.70
C TYR A 31 -19.57 -8.28 17.42
N ASN A 32 -20.22 -9.07 18.28
CA ASN A 32 -21.68 -9.22 18.20
C ASN A 32 -22.40 -7.98 18.77
N LYS A 33 -23.74 -7.96 18.68
CA LYS A 33 -24.58 -6.87 19.21
C LYS A 33 -24.42 -6.61 20.71
N LYS A 34 -23.83 -7.55 21.45
CA LYS A 34 -23.55 -7.44 22.90
C LYS A 34 -22.10 -7.00 23.18
N GLY A 35 -21.33 -6.61 22.16
CA GLY A 35 -19.94 -6.18 22.28
C GLY A 35 -18.96 -7.32 22.60
N ARG A 36 -19.33 -8.59 22.36
CA ARG A 36 -18.44 -9.74 22.61
C ARG A 36 -17.75 -10.17 21.33
N LEU A 37 -16.46 -10.48 21.41
CA LEU A 37 -15.68 -11.05 20.31
C LEU A 37 -16.16 -12.49 20.05
N VAL A 38 -16.56 -12.76 18.81
CA VAL A 38 -17.04 -14.07 18.35
C VAL A 38 -16.42 -14.41 16.99
N ASN A 39 -16.44 -15.69 16.62
CA ASN A 39 -16.05 -16.09 15.27
C ASN A 39 -16.91 -15.37 14.23
N ALA A 40 -16.27 -14.90 13.16
CA ALA A 40 -16.98 -14.33 12.02
C ALA A 40 -17.82 -15.41 11.33
N PRO A 41 -19.00 -15.04 10.78
CA PRO A 41 -19.78 -15.99 10.00
C PRO A 41 -18.99 -16.40 8.75
N TYR A 42 -19.26 -17.63 8.32
CA TYR A 42 -18.65 -18.16 7.12
C TYR A 42 -19.06 -17.33 5.88
N VAL A 43 -18.09 -17.07 4.99
CA VAL A 43 -18.29 -16.40 3.71
C VAL A 43 -17.46 -17.11 2.66
N ASP A 44 -18.12 -17.45 1.56
CA ASP A 44 -17.45 -17.89 0.35
C ASP A 44 -16.98 -16.65 -0.46
N ASN A 45 -15.68 -16.50 -0.67
CA ASN A 45 -15.11 -15.44 -1.52
C ASN A 45 -14.61 -15.97 -2.86
N SER A 46 -14.78 -17.27 -3.14
CA SER A 46 -14.25 -17.90 -4.37
C SER A 46 -14.87 -17.33 -5.65
N TYR A 47 -16.11 -16.84 -5.57
CA TYR A 47 -16.81 -16.18 -6.69
C TYR A 47 -16.57 -14.66 -6.78
N LYS A 48 -15.70 -14.11 -5.92
CA LYS A 48 -15.45 -12.66 -5.77
C LYS A 48 -13.98 -12.27 -5.77
N TRP A 49 -13.11 -13.09 -6.37
CA TRP A 49 -11.66 -12.87 -6.39
C TRP A 49 -11.26 -11.44 -6.75
N ALA A 50 -11.78 -10.91 -7.86
CA ALA A 50 -11.42 -9.57 -8.34
C ALA A 50 -11.82 -8.42 -7.41
N GLY A 51 -12.81 -8.60 -6.53
CA GLY A 51 -13.32 -7.56 -5.64
C GLY A 51 -12.80 -7.63 -4.20
N GLY A 52 -12.11 -8.70 -3.82
CA GLY A 52 -11.64 -8.89 -2.44
C GLY A 52 -11.38 -10.34 -2.01
N GLY A 53 -11.34 -11.29 -2.95
CA GLY A 53 -11.13 -12.70 -2.65
C GLY A 53 -9.66 -13.15 -2.71
N PHE A 54 -8.70 -12.26 -2.44
CA PHE A 54 -7.29 -12.64 -2.31
C PHE A 54 -6.92 -12.80 -0.83
N LEU A 55 -6.17 -13.85 -0.52
CA LEU A 55 -5.51 -14.02 0.76
C LEU A 55 -4.01 -13.76 0.57
N SER A 56 -3.37 -13.13 1.54
CA SER A 56 -1.96 -12.77 1.48
C SER A 56 -1.34 -12.67 2.86
N SER A 57 -0.02 -12.49 2.91
CA SER A 57 0.74 -12.22 4.12
C SER A 57 1.26 -10.78 4.12
N VAL A 58 1.66 -10.29 5.30
CA VAL A 58 2.35 -8.99 5.41
C VAL A 58 3.58 -8.95 4.52
N GLY A 59 4.40 -10.02 4.53
CA GLY A 59 5.62 -10.09 3.72
C GLY A 59 5.36 -9.97 2.22
N ASP A 60 4.32 -10.64 1.71
CA ASP A 60 3.96 -10.58 0.30
C ASP A 60 3.41 -9.20 -0.10
N LEU A 61 2.55 -8.60 0.73
CA LEU A 61 2.03 -7.25 0.47
C LEU A 61 3.14 -6.20 0.49
N LEU A 62 4.17 -6.37 1.31
CA LEU A 62 5.37 -5.52 1.27
C LEU A 62 6.15 -5.69 -0.03
N LYS A 63 6.29 -6.91 -0.57
CA LYS A 63 6.91 -7.15 -1.90
C LYS A 63 6.11 -6.45 -3.00
N PHE A 64 4.78 -6.58 -2.97
CA PHE A 64 3.88 -5.90 -3.90
C PHE A 64 4.02 -4.37 -3.83
N GLY A 65 4.00 -3.79 -2.63
CA GLY A 65 4.18 -2.35 -2.42
C GLY A 65 5.54 -1.86 -2.90
N ASN A 66 6.62 -2.63 -2.66
CA ASN A 66 7.96 -2.30 -3.12
C ASN A 66 8.06 -2.33 -4.65
N ALA A 67 7.46 -3.34 -5.29
CA ALA A 67 7.44 -3.44 -6.75
C ALA A 67 6.70 -2.26 -7.40
N LEU A 68 5.57 -1.82 -6.82
CA LEU A 68 4.84 -0.64 -7.28
C LEU A 68 5.64 0.65 -7.07
N LEU A 69 6.21 0.86 -5.88
CA LEU A 69 7.02 2.04 -5.59
C LEU A 69 8.26 2.12 -6.49
N TYR A 70 8.94 0.99 -6.68
CA TYR A 70 10.07 0.91 -7.62
C TYR A 70 9.63 1.23 -9.04
N SER A 71 8.51 0.66 -9.50
CA SER A 71 7.98 0.90 -10.84
C SER A 71 7.60 2.37 -11.06
N TYR A 72 7.01 3.03 -10.05
CA TYR A 72 6.72 4.47 -10.08
C TYR A 72 7.98 5.33 -10.22
N GLN A 73 9.08 4.89 -9.60
CA GLN A 73 10.35 5.60 -9.54
C GLN A 73 11.35 5.21 -10.61
N ALA A 74 11.16 4.09 -11.29
CA ALA A 74 12.04 3.62 -12.36
C ALA A 74 12.11 4.73 -13.43
N GLY A 75 13.31 5.20 -13.77
CA GLY A 75 13.48 6.32 -14.71
C GLY A 75 13.48 7.73 -14.10
N GLN A 76 13.18 7.89 -12.80
CA GLN A 76 13.47 9.14 -12.07
C GLN A 76 14.92 9.21 -11.58
N PHE A 77 15.58 8.05 -11.45
CA PHE A 77 16.97 7.94 -10.99
C PHE A 77 17.94 7.75 -12.16
N LYS A 78 19.05 8.50 -12.15
CA LYS A 78 20.10 8.37 -13.17
C LYS A 78 20.83 7.04 -13.01
N ASN A 79 20.77 6.22 -14.05
CA ASN A 79 21.50 4.96 -14.13
C ASN A 79 22.98 5.24 -14.48
N LYS A 80 23.77 5.77 -13.54
CA LYS A 80 25.17 6.17 -13.79
C LYS A 80 26.04 4.98 -14.28
N ASP A 81 25.68 3.75 -13.92
CA ASP A 81 26.45 2.53 -14.23
C ASP A 81 25.69 1.49 -15.09
N GLY A 82 24.48 1.77 -15.57
CA GLY A 82 23.69 0.78 -16.33
C GLY A 82 23.07 -0.37 -15.50
N LYS A 83 23.14 -0.33 -14.16
CA LYS A 83 22.80 -1.47 -13.27
C LYS A 83 21.34 -1.56 -12.83
N LEU A 84 20.51 -0.53 -13.02
CA LEU A 84 19.10 -0.60 -12.61
C LEU A 84 18.25 -1.40 -13.60
N LEU A 85 17.56 -2.43 -13.10
CA LEU A 85 16.57 -3.20 -13.87
C LEU A 85 15.29 -2.38 -14.08
N PRO A 86 14.49 -2.68 -15.12
CA PRO A 86 13.19 -2.04 -15.30
C PRO A 86 12.23 -2.39 -14.16
N GLY A 87 11.25 -1.51 -13.91
CA GLY A 87 10.13 -1.82 -13.03
C GLY A 87 9.20 -2.88 -13.62
N TYR A 88 8.44 -3.56 -12.76
CA TYR A 88 7.42 -4.54 -13.18
C TYR A 88 6.31 -3.87 -14.02
N LEU A 89 5.98 -2.61 -13.70
CA LEU A 89 5.15 -1.74 -14.51
C LEU A 89 5.96 -0.57 -15.06
N LYS A 90 5.48 0.03 -16.15
CA LYS A 90 6.03 1.30 -16.63
C LYS A 90 5.74 2.40 -15.60
N PRO A 91 6.65 3.36 -15.42
CA PRO A 91 6.44 4.49 -14.50
C PRO A 91 5.16 5.28 -14.82
N SER A 92 4.91 5.51 -16.11
CA SER A 92 3.68 6.16 -16.58
C SER A 92 2.41 5.37 -16.27
N THR A 93 2.48 4.03 -16.20
CA THR A 93 1.36 3.18 -15.80
C THR A 93 1.04 3.36 -14.32
N VAL A 94 2.04 3.33 -13.44
CA VAL A 94 1.80 3.53 -12.00
C VAL A 94 1.36 4.96 -11.72
N ALA A 95 1.94 5.95 -12.41
CA ALA A 95 1.48 7.34 -12.34
C ALA A 95 0.00 7.45 -12.74
N MET A 96 -0.42 6.83 -13.84
CA MET A 96 -1.83 6.78 -14.25
C MET A 96 -2.72 6.10 -13.19
N MET A 97 -2.26 4.99 -12.60
CA MET A 97 -3.02 4.29 -11.54
C MET A 97 -3.23 5.16 -10.30
N TRP A 98 -2.26 6.04 -10.00
CA TRP A 98 -2.30 6.96 -8.86
C TRP A 98 -2.79 8.36 -9.22
N THR A 99 -3.23 8.62 -10.45
CA THR A 99 -3.85 9.90 -10.81
C THR A 99 -5.27 9.95 -10.23
N PRO A 100 -5.57 10.91 -9.33
CA PRO A 100 -6.91 11.06 -8.81
C PRO A 100 -7.94 11.38 -9.89
N VAL A 101 -9.10 10.74 -9.82
CA VAL A 101 -10.25 11.08 -10.65
C VAL A 101 -10.94 12.30 -10.02
N PRO A 102 -11.19 13.39 -10.77
CA PRO A 102 -11.88 14.56 -10.24
C PRO A 102 -13.23 14.22 -9.61
N LYS A 103 -13.60 14.93 -8.54
CA LYS A 103 -14.89 14.79 -7.82
C LYS A 103 -15.12 13.40 -7.21
N THR A 104 -14.06 12.66 -6.93
CA THR A 104 -14.11 11.46 -6.09
C THR A 104 -13.63 11.78 -4.68
N GLU A 105 -14.17 11.08 -3.71
CA GLU A 105 -13.83 11.21 -2.29
C GLU A 105 -13.61 9.82 -1.71
N VAL A 106 -12.84 9.75 -0.63
CA VAL A 106 -12.63 8.50 0.13
C VAL A 106 -13.10 8.70 1.56
N SER A 107 -13.84 7.73 2.10
CA SER A 107 -14.51 7.89 3.39
C SER A 107 -13.56 7.92 4.59
N TRP A 108 -12.32 7.48 4.41
CA TRP A 108 -11.31 7.35 5.47
C TRP A 108 -10.21 8.42 5.45
N ASP A 109 -10.20 9.31 4.45
CA ASP A 109 -9.30 10.48 4.41
C ASP A 109 -9.97 11.63 3.62
N ARG A 110 -10.17 12.78 4.28
CA ARG A 110 -10.83 13.97 3.69
C ARG A 110 -9.99 14.65 2.61
N ASP A 111 -8.68 14.49 2.66
CA ASP A 111 -7.76 15.04 1.66
C ASP A 111 -7.50 14.04 0.52
N GLY A 112 -8.04 12.83 0.64
CA GLY A 112 -7.89 11.74 -0.32
C GLY A 112 -8.96 11.77 -1.40
N LYS A 113 -8.53 11.40 -2.61
CA LYS A 113 -9.39 11.18 -3.77
C LYS A 113 -9.21 9.76 -4.28
N TYR A 114 -10.19 9.26 -5.02
CA TYR A 114 -10.11 7.93 -5.61
C TYR A 114 -9.43 7.98 -6.97
N ALA A 115 -8.48 7.08 -7.19
CA ALA A 115 -7.76 6.83 -8.43
C ALA A 115 -8.14 5.44 -8.97
N MET A 116 -7.28 4.78 -9.75
CA MET A 116 -7.57 3.43 -10.25
C MET A 116 -7.34 2.39 -9.15
N ALA A 117 -8.37 2.13 -8.33
CA ALA A 117 -8.31 1.22 -7.18
C ALA A 117 -7.28 1.63 -6.11
N TRP A 118 -7.07 2.95 -5.94
CA TRP A 118 -6.26 3.53 -4.88
C TRP A 118 -6.93 4.78 -4.33
N ALA A 119 -6.85 4.99 -3.02
CA ALA A 119 -6.99 6.31 -2.43
C ALA A 119 -5.66 7.04 -2.53
N VAL A 120 -5.67 8.24 -3.10
CA VAL A 120 -4.46 9.05 -3.30
C VAL A 120 -4.65 10.40 -2.67
N VAL A 121 -3.66 10.81 -1.88
CA VAL A 121 -3.52 12.16 -1.35
C VAL A 121 -2.41 12.83 -2.15
N GLU A 122 -2.69 13.99 -2.74
CA GLU A 122 -1.71 14.75 -3.53
C GLU A 122 -0.82 15.61 -2.62
N LYS A 123 0.38 15.95 -3.07
CA LYS A 123 1.20 16.95 -2.36
C LYS A 123 0.52 18.31 -2.41
N ASN A 124 0.40 18.99 -1.28
CA ASN A 124 -0.22 20.31 -1.22
C ASN A 124 0.31 21.12 -0.04
N GLN A 125 0.55 22.42 -0.26
CA GLN A 125 0.79 23.39 0.80
C GLN A 125 0.19 24.73 0.35
N GLN A 126 -0.88 25.15 1.00
CA GLN A 126 -1.60 26.39 0.63
C GLN A 126 -0.89 27.64 1.14
N TYR A 127 -0.28 27.58 2.32
CA TYR A 127 0.33 28.72 3.00
C TYR A 127 1.73 28.36 3.52
N GLY A 128 2.64 29.32 3.49
CA GLY A 128 3.99 29.20 4.06
C GLY A 128 3.93 28.88 5.56
N CYS A 129 4.84 28.02 6.04
CA CYS A 129 4.90 27.56 7.44
C CYS A 129 3.62 26.86 7.98
N CYS A 130 2.64 26.56 7.13
CA CYS A 130 1.42 25.84 7.52
C CYS A 130 1.47 24.34 7.14
N ARG A 131 0.33 23.66 7.31
CA ARG A 131 0.16 22.22 7.03
C ARG A 131 0.74 21.84 5.67
N GLN A 132 1.76 20.99 5.70
CA GLN A 132 2.33 20.33 4.53
C GLN A 132 1.67 18.97 4.33
N GLN A 133 0.94 18.83 3.24
CA GLN A 133 0.36 17.57 2.82
C GLN A 133 1.36 16.81 1.94
N ARG A 134 1.67 15.58 2.35
CA ARG A 134 2.57 14.67 1.64
C ARG A 134 1.78 13.82 0.65
N HIS A 135 2.37 13.58 -0.52
CA HIS A 135 1.81 12.63 -1.47
C HIS A 135 1.92 11.20 -0.95
N TYR A 136 0.82 10.44 -0.98
CA TYR A 136 0.83 9.01 -0.70
C TYR A 136 -0.34 8.30 -1.40
N ALA A 137 -0.17 6.99 -1.65
CA ALA A 137 -1.20 6.11 -2.18
C ALA A 137 -1.54 5.03 -1.15
N SER A 138 -2.82 4.71 -0.98
CA SER A 138 -3.25 3.67 -0.04
C SER A 138 -4.50 2.94 -0.54
N HIS A 139 -4.72 1.74 -0.03
CA HIS A 139 -6.00 1.05 -0.19
C HIS A 139 -6.33 0.29 1.09
N THR A 140 -7.57 0.40 1.55
CA THR A 140 -8.07 -0.37 2.69
C THR A 140 -8.86 -1.57 2.20
N GLY A 141 -8.77 -2.69 2.92
CA GLY A 141 -9.53 -3.90 2.64
C GLY A 141 -10.49 -4.18 3.78
N GLY A 142 -11.76 -4.39 3.46
CA GLY A 142 -12.77 -4.86 4.41
C GLY A 142 -13.33 -6.18 3.95
N ALA A 143 -13.25 -7.20 4.80
CA ALA A 143 -13.89 -8.49 4.60
C ALA A 143 -14.66 -8.88 5.86
N VAL A 144 -15.51 -9.90 5.75
CA VAL A 144 -16.22 -10.41 6.93
C VAL A 144 -15.21 -10.97 7.92
N GLY A 145 -15.16 -10.34 9.09
CA GLY A 145 -14.22 -10.68 10.15
C GLY A 145 -12.77 -10.24 9.92
N ALA A 146 -12.45 -9.41 8.93
CA ALA A 146 -11.07 -8.95 8.70
C ALA A 146 -11.00 -7.53 8.15
N SER A 147 -9.88 -6.85 8.45
CA SER A 147 -9.57 -5.50 7.97
C SER A 147 -8.09 -5.45 7.55
N SER A 148 -7.77 -4.72 6.49
CA SER A 148 -6.38 -4.53 6.06
C SER A 148 -6.13 -3.13 5.50
N VAL A 149 -4.86 -2.77 5.40
CA VAL A 149 -4.41 -1.61 4.65
C VAL A 149 -3.06 -1.89 4.01
N LEU A 150 -2.85 -1.34 2.82
CA LEU A 150 -1.55 -1.15 2.21
C LEU A 150 -1.41 0.36 1.92
N LEU A 151 -0.35 0.97 2.44
CA LEU A 151 -0.03 2.38 2.26
C LEU A 151 1.40 2.49 1.73
N ILE A 152 1.57 3.32 0.71
CA ILE A 152 2.85 3.63 0.08
C ILE A 152 3.03 5.14 0.19
N LEU A 153 4.06 5.56 0.91
CA LEU A 153 4.49 6.95 1.08
C LEU A 153 5.82 7.12 0.33
N PRO A 154 5.81 7.58 -0.94
CA PRO A 154 7.04 7.90 -1.64
C PRO A 154 7.85 8.95 -0.89
N GLU A 155 9.17 8.80 -0.92
CA GLU A 155 10.06 9.84 -0.41
C GLU A 155 10.00 11.06 -1.33
N GLU A 156 9.99 12.25 -0.73
CA GLU A 156 10.16 13.48 -1.51
C GLU A 156 11.63 13.63 -1.86
N LEU A 157 11.93 13.59 -3.15
CA LEU A 157 13.26 13.83 -3.66
C LEU A 157 13.35 15.30 -4.05
N GLU A 158 14.25 16.04 -3.42
CA GLU A 158 14.64 17.35 -3.92
C GLU A 158 15.41 17.16 -5.24
N PRO A 159 15.14 17.96 -6.29
CA PRO A 159 15.81 17.83 -7.60
C PRO A 159 17.34 17.83 -7.50
N GLU A 160 17.89 18.58 -6.55
CA GLU A 160 19.34 18.69 -6.28
C GLU A 160 19.91 17.43 -5.61
N ALA A 161 19.14 16.76 -4.73
CA ALA A 161 19.55 15.54 -4.03
C ALA A 161 19.68 14.34 -4.99
N VAL A 162 18.90 14.31 -6.07
CA VAL A 162 18.97 13.29 -7.13
C VAL A 162 20.27 13.40 -7.95
N ALA A 163 20.90 14.58 -7.97
CA ALA A 163 22.14 14.82 -8.73
C ALA A 163 23.41 14.46 -7.95
N ALA A 164 23.39 14.62 -6.62
CA ALA A 164 24.60 14.60 -5.78
C ALA A 164 25.09 13.20 -5.39
N TRP A 165 24.23 12.18 -5.28
CA TRP A 165 24.61 10.83 -4.82
C TRP A 165 23.98 9.73 -5.70
N PRO A 166 24.60 8.53 -5.81
CA PRO A 166 23.96 7.39 -6.45
C PRO A 166 22.78 6.93 -5.57
N VAL A 167 21.61 7.49 -5.84
CA VAL A 167 20.39 7.15 -5.13
C VAL A 167 19.72 5.95 -5.80
N VAL A 168 19.47 4.88 -5.03
CA VAL A 168 18.90 3.62 -5.53
C VAL A 168 17.41 3.52 -5.14
N PRO A 169 16.48 3.31 -6.09
CA PRO A 169 15.08 2.99 -5.79
C PRO A 169 14.89 1.56 -5.26
N PRO A 170 13.79 1.25 -4.52
CA PRO A 170 12.71 2.16 -4.18
C PRO A 170 13.01 3.03 -2.95
N ARG A 171 12.51 4.27 -2.94
CA ARG A 171 12.65 5.23 -1.85
C ARG A 171 11.31 5.72 -1.32
N GLY A 172 11.06 5.43 -0.05
CA GLY A 172 9.83 5.78 0.63
C GLY A 172 9.58 4.81 1.77
N VAL A 173 8.38 4.87 2.33
CA VAL A 173 7.93 3.96 3.38
C VAL A 173 6.68 3.22 2.88
N ILE A 174 6.69 1.90 3.04
CA ILE A 174 5.53 1.05 2.76
C ILE A 174 5.07 0.47 4.08
N VAL A 175 3.78 0.62 4.37
CA VAL A 175 3.16 0.09 5.57
C VAL A 175 2.00 -0.79 5.15
N THR A 176 1.98 -2.02 5.63
CA THR A 176 0.81 -2.88 5.53
C THR A 176 0.43 -3.43 6.89
N ILE A 177 -0.87 -3.49 7.14
CA ILE A 177 -1.43 -4.03 8.38
C ILE A 177 -2.55 -4.96 7.97
N ILE A 178 -2.55 -6.18 8.51
CA ILE A 178 -3.64 -7.16 8.36
C ILE A 178 -4.15 -7.46 9.75
N CYS A 179 -5.46 -7.32 9.95
CA CYS A 179 -6.15 -7.60 11.19
C CYS A 179 -7.27 -8.60 10.93
N ASN A 180 -7.28 -9.71 11.67
CA ASN A 180 -8.33 -10.72 11.59
C ASN A 180 -9.58 -10.33 12.41
N MET A 181 -9.93 -9.04 12.38
CA MET A 181 -11.12 -8.47 12.99
C MET A 181 -11.80 -7.51 12.02
N GLN A 182 -13.13 -7.56 11.96
CA GLN A 182 -13.92 -6.66 11.12
C GLN A 182 -13.98 -5.24 11.69
N SER A 183 -14.17 -4.25 10.81
CA SER A 183 -14.44 -2.85 11.16
C SER A 183 -13.32 -2.18 11.96
N VAL A 184 -12.07 -2.55 11.70
CA VAL A 184 -10.89 -1.88 12.26
C VAL A 184 -10.40 -0.84 11.27
N SER A 185 -10.41 0.43 11.67
CA SER A 185 -9.87 1.52 10.84
C SER A 185 -8.35 1.55 10.94
N LEU A 186 -7.66 1.28 9.83
CA LEU A 186 -6.21 1.09 9.81
C LEU A 186 -5.43 2.18 9.07
N ASN A 187 -6.07 2.97 8.20
CA ASN A 187 -5.35 3.93 7.34
C ASN A 187 -4.61 5.01 8.14
N SER A 188 -5.27 5.61 9.14
CA SER A 188 -4.65 6.66 9.97
C SER A 188 -3.45 6.13 10.77
N THR A 189 -3.54 4.90 11.27
CA THR A 189 -2.44 4.22 11.96
C THR A 189 -1.28 3.93 11.01
N ALA A 190 -1.56 3.40 9.81
CA ALA A 190 -0.54 3.16 8.80
C ALA A 190 0.17 4.45 8.37
N LEU A 191 -0.57 5.55 8.21
CA LEU A 191 0.00 6.85 7.85
C LEU A 191 0.88 7.43 8.98
N LYS A 192 0.48 7.27 10.24
CA LYS A 192 1.32 7.67 11.40
C LYS A 192 2.64 6.89 11.40
N ILE A 193 2.58 5.57 11.26
CA ILE A 193 3.78 4.73 11.16
C ILE A 193 4.66 5.20 10.00
N ALA A 194 4.08 5.41 8.81
CA ALA A 194 4.85 5.83 7.64
C ALA A 194 5.58 7.16 7.87
N ARG A 195 4.94 8.13 8.54
CA ARG A 195 5.53 9.43 8.86
C ARG A 195 6.65 9.36 9.88
N GLU A 196 6.50 8.54 10.93
CA GLU A 196 7.58 8.37 11.91
C GLU A 196 8.83 7.77 11.27
N PHE A 197 8.67 6.74 10.44
CA PHE A 197 9.80 6.13 9.72
C PHE A 197 10.43 7.08 8.69
N ASP A 198 9.64 7.89 7.99
CA ASP A 198 10.15 8.90 7.04
C ASP A 198 10.92 10.02 7.77
N LYS A 199 10.46 10.42 8.96
CA LYS A 199 11.14 11.41 9.81
C LYS A 199 12.48 10.88 10.33
N GLU A 200 12.50 9.67 10.87
CA GLU A 200 13.73 9.03 11.36
C GLU A 200 14.77 8.87 10.24
N LYS A 201 14.33 8.45 9.05
CA LYS A 201 15.20 8.36 7.88
C LYS A 201 15.81 9.71 7.50
N ARG A 202 15.05 10.81 7.57
CA ARG A 202 15.55 12.17 7.29
C ARG A 202 16.56 12.64 8.34
N ALA A 203 16.36 12.30 9.61
CA ALA A 203 17.30 12.64 10.68
C ALA A 203 18.68 12.02 10.43
N GLN A 204 18.75 10.78 9.93
CA GLN A 204 20.00 10.09 9.60
C GLN A 204 20.83 10.76 8.48
N TYR A 205 20.26 11.69 7.71
CA TYR A 205 20.98 12.43 6.67
C TYR A 205 21.50 13.80 7.13
N ILE A 206 21.14 14.24 8.35
CA ILE A 206 21.50 15.55 8.90
C ILE A 206 22.69 15.45 9.88
N ASP A 207 22.96 14.24 10.40
CA ASP A 207 24.17 13.90 11.18
C ASP A 207 25.33 13.45 10.27
#